data_AF-A5FWL5-F1
#
_entry.id   AF-A5FWL5-F1
#
_cell.length_a   1.000
_cell.length_b   1.000
_cell.length_c   1.000
_cell.angle_alpha   90.00
_cell.angle_beta   90.00
_cell.angle_gamma   90.00
#
_symmetry.space_group_name_H-M   'P 1'
#
loop_
_entity.id
_entity.type
_entity.pdbx_description
1 polymer ?
#
loop_
_entity_poly.entity_id
_entity_poly.type
_entity_poly.pdbx_seq_one_letter_code
_entity_poly.pdbx_strand_id
1 'polypeptide(L)' 'MPHNIARANAAKSWIRAHVEHVFAHQKNRFGLFIRTIGIARAEAKLILANIAYNFDRLIFHERAQAMG' A
#
# COMPACT_ATOMS: atom_id res chain seq x y z
N MET A 1 3.09 25.77 10.09
CA MET A 1 1.88 25.38 9.34
C MET A 1 0.67 25.98 10.04
N PRO A 2 -0.30 26.57 9.33
CA PRO A 2 -1.55 27.03 9.93
C PRO A 2 -2.25 25.91 10.74
N HIS A 3 -2.83 26.25 11.90
CA HIS A 3 -3.40 25.27 12.84
C HIS A 3 -4.49 24.38 12.21
N ASN A 4 -5.31 24.97 11.33
CA ASN A 4 -6.33 24.24 10.56
C ASN A 4 -5.72 23.19 9.61
N ILE A 5 -4.56 23.49 8.99
CA ILE A 5 -3.87 22.56 8.10
C ILE A 5 -3.22 21.43 8.90
N ALA A 6 -2.60 21.75 10.04
CA ALA A 6 -1.99 20.74 10.92
C ALA A 6 -3.03 19.73 11.41
N ARG A 7 -4.21 20.20 11.85
CA ARG A 7 -5.31 19.33 12.31
C ARG A 7 -5.84 18.43 11.18
N ALA A 8 -6.03 18.98 9.99
CA ALA A 8 -6.46 18.20 8.83
C ALA A 8 -5.42 17.14 8.41
N ASN A 9 -4.14 17.48 8.49
CA ASN A 9 -3.06 16.55 8.18
C ASN A 9 -2.96 15.42 9.19
N ALA A 10 -3.09 15.71 10.50
CA ALA A 10 -3.10 14.71 11.56
C ALA A 10 -4.24 13.69 11.35
N ALA A 11 -5.44 14.15 11.02
CA ALA A 11 -6.57 13.27 10.71
C ALA A 11 -6.29 12.38 9.49
N LYS A 12 -5.75 12.95 8.40
CA LYS A 12 -5.40 12.19 7.20
C LYS A 12 -4.21 11.26 7.40
N SER A 13 -3.23 11.63 8.24
CA SER A 13 -2.03 10.82 8.48
C SER A 13 -2.35 9.65 9.38
N TRP A 14 -3.28 9.80 10.33
CA TRP A 14 -3.75 8.69 11.17
C TRP A 14 -4.23 7.51 10.31
N ILE A 15 -5.04 7.77 9.28
CA ILE A 15 -5.48 6.72 8.34
C ILE A 15 -4.30 6.19 7.51
N ARG A 16 -3.48 7.08 6.95
CA ARG A 16 -2.36 6.70 6.06
C ARG A 16 -1.31 5.83 6.75
N ALA A 17 -1.01 6.09 8.02
CA ALA A 17 -0.02 5.33 8.78
C ALA A 17 -0.35 3.83 8.85
N HIS A 18 -1.63 3.48 8.95
CA HIS A 18 -2.06 2.09 9.00
C HIS A 18 -1.76 1.31 7.70
N VAL A 19 -1.75 1.99 6.56
CA VAL A 19 -1.57 1.37 5.23
C VAL A 19 -0.23 1.71 4.58
N GLU A 20 0.58 2.56 5.20
CA GLU A 20 1.87 3.00 4.67
C GLU A 20 2.81 1.83 4.39
N HIS A 21 2.82 0.83 5.28
CA HIS A 21 3.63 -0.38 5.12
C HIS A 21 3.28 -1.17 3.84
N VAL A 22 2.00 -1.19 3.44
CA VAL A 22 1.53 -1.82 2.20
C VAL A 22 2.15 -1.11 0.99
N PHE A 23 2.01 0.23 0.96
CA PHE A 23 2.55 1.04 -0.13
C PHE A 23 4.08 1.00 -0.19
N ALA A 24 4.74 0.97 0.96
CA ALA A 24 6.20 0.84 1.05
C ALA A 24 6.65 -0.50 0.45
N HIS A 25 5.98 -1.60 0.78
CA HIS A 25 6.25 -2.91 0.19
C HIS A 25 6.04 -2.88 -1.32
N GLN A 26 4.89 -2.39 -1.81
CA GLN A 26 4.60 -2.33 -3.24
C GLN A 26 5.60 -1.46 -4.01
N LYS A 27 5.99 -0.30 -3.48
CA LYS A 27 6.96 0.56 -4.16
C LYS A 27 8.37 -0.02 -4.16
N ASN A 28 8.82 -0.59 -3.03
CA ASN A 28 10.19 -1.07 -2.91
C ASN A 28 10.37 -2.47 -3.51
N ARG A 29 9.53 -3.42 -3.10
CA ARG A 29 9.63 -4.84 -3.50
C ARG A 29 9.08 -5.09 -4.89
N PHE A 30 7.96 -4.46 -5.25
CA PHE A 30 7.35 -4.66 -6.59
C PHE A 30 7.80 -3.61 -7.61
N GLY A 31 8.56 -2.58 -7.21
CA GLY A 31 8.91 -1.47 -8.09
C GLY A 31 7.67 -0.74 -8.65
N LEU A 32 6.56 -0.73 -7.89
CA LEU A 32 5.27 -0.27 -8.41
C LEU A 32 5.31 1.19 -8.88
N PHE A 33 5.03 1.37 -10.16
CA PHE A 33 4.98 2.69 -10.78
C PHE A 33 3.83 2.80 -11.79
N ILE A 34 2.97 3.80 -11.55
CA ILE A 34 1.78 4.08 -12.35
C ILE A 34 2.04 5.34 -13.20
N ARG A 35 2.40 5.14 -14.46
CA ARG A 35 2.49 6.19 -15.51
C ARG A 35 1.87 5.70 -16.82
N THR A 36 0.75 4.98 -16.71
CA THR A 36 0.04 4.40 -17.85
C THR A 36 -0.98 5.39 -18.41
N ILE A 37 -1.16 5.39 -19.74
CA ILE A 37 -2.21 6.19 -20.40
C ILE A 37 -3.56 5.48 -20.22
N GLY A 38 -4.54 6.16 -19.63
CA GLY A 38 -5.91 5.66 -19.46
C GLY A 38 -6.17 5.05 -18.08
N ILE A 39 -7.33 5.40 -17.50
CA ILE A 39 -7.70 5.08 -16.12
C ILE A 39 -7.84 3.58 -15.88
N ALA A 40 -8.50 2.85 -16.78
CA ALA A 40 -8.68 1.40 -16.64
C ALA A 40 -7.34 0.63 -16.56
N ARG A 41 -6.30 1.10 -17.28
CA ARG A 41 -4.96 0.50 -17.21
C ARG A 41 -4.25 0.81 -15.89
N ALA A 42 -4.44 2.02 -15.37
CA ALA A 42 -3.92 2.41 -14.06
C ALA A 42 -4.60 1.60 -12.94
N GLU A 43 -5.92 1.47 -13.00
CA GLU A 43 -6.72 0.66 -12.07
C GLU A 43 -6.29 -0.81 -12.09
N ALA A 44 -6.15 -1.40 -13.28
CA ALA A 44 -5.69 -2.77 -13.42
C ALA A 44 -4.32 -2.99 -12.75
N LYS A 45 -3.34 -2.09 -12.98
CA LYS A 45 -2.03 -2.16 -12.31
C LYS A 45 -2.14 -2.09 -10.79
N LEU A 46 -2.98 -1.18 -10.27
CA LEU A 46 -3.18 -1.03 -8.83
C LEU A 46 -3.81 -2.28 -8.21
N ILE A 47 -4.85 -2.82 -8.85
CA ILE A 47 -5.54 -4.03 -8.40
C ILE A 47 -4.58 -5.22 -8.37
N LEU A 48 -3.83 -5.44 -9.45
CA LEU A 48 -2.86 -6.54 -9.52
C LEU A 48 -1.77 -6.42 -8.45
N ALA A 49 -1.26 -5.21 -8.20
CA ALA A 49 -0.26 -5.00 -7.14
C ALA A 49 -0.84 -5.24 -5.73
N ASN A 50 -2.11 -4.90 -5.50
CA ASN A 50 -2.79 -5.20 -4.23
C ASN A 50 -3.00 -6.71 -4.05
N ILE A 51 -3.40 -7.42 -5.11
CA ILE A 51 -3.56 -8.88 -5.07
C ILE A 51 -2.22 -9.56 -4.77
N ALA A 52 -1.16 -9.18 -5.48
CA ALA A 52 0.18 -9.72 -5.26
C ALA A 52 0.66 -9.48 -3.80
N TYR A 53 0.45 -8.27 -3.27
CA TYR A 53 0.79 -7.97 -1.87
C TYR A 53 0.04 -8.87 -0.89
N ASN A 54 -1.26 -9.09 -1.09
CA ASN A 54 -2.05 -9.93 -0.21
C ASN A 54 -1.58 -11.39 -0.22
N PHE A 55 -1.17 -11.93 -1.37
CA PHE A 55 -0.61 -13.27 -1.45
C PHE A 55 0.76 -13.38 -0.76
N ASP A 56 1.66 -12.41 -0.98
CA ASP A 56 2.95 -12.39 -0.29
C ASP A 56 2.78 -12.30 1.23
N ARG A 57 1.83 -11.47 1.68
CA ARG A 57 1.48 -11.34 3.10
C ARG A 57 0.89 -12.62 3.66
N LEU A 58 0.01 -13.30 2.92
CA LEU A 58 -0.53 -14.60 3.31
C LEU A 58 0.60 -15.61 3.50
N ILE A 59 1.47 -15.77 2.51
CA ILE A 59 2.61 -16.71 2.58
C ILE A 59 3.51 -16.42 3.78
N PHE A 60 3.77 -15.14 4.07
CA PHE A 60 4.53 -14.75 5.26
C PHE A 60 3.87 -15.24 6.55
N HIS A 61 2.56 -15.03 6.70
CA HIS A 61 1.83 -15.48 7.88
C HIS A 61 1.79 -17.01 7.99
N GLU A 62 1.51 -17.72 6.89
CA GLU A 62 1.51 -19.20 6.86
C GLU A 62 2.88 -19.76 7.26
N ARG A 63 3.97 -19.19 6.75
CA ARG A 63 5.34 -19.60 7.12
C ARG A 63 5.63 -19.33 8.59
N ALA A 64 5.20 -18.18 9.12
CA ALA A 64 5.39 -17.84 10.53
C ALA A 64 4.62 -18.80 11.45
N GLN A 65 3.40 -19.21 11.05
CA GLN A 65 2.63 -20.22 11.78
C GLN A 65 3.28 -21.60 11.74
N ALA A 66 3.80 -22.02 10.58
CA ALA A 66 4.43 -23.34 10.44
C ALA A 66 5.79 -23.48 11.15
N MET A 67 6.45 -22.37 11.48
CA MET A 67 7.73 -22.34 12.21
C MET A 67 7.57 -22.13 13.72
N GLY A 68 6.34 -21.91 14.21
CA GLY A 68 6.00 -21.86 15.64
C GLY A 68 5.76 -23.24 16.21
#